data_AF-A0AAQ3S6N7-F1
#
_entry.id   AF-A0AAQ3S6N7-F1
#
_cell.length_a   1.000
_cell.length_b   1.000
_cell.length_c   1.000
_cell.angle_alpha   90.00
_cell.angle_beta   90.00
_cell.angle_gamma   90.00
#
_symmetry.space_group_name_H-M   'P 1'
#
loop_
_entity.id
_entity.type
_entity.pdbx_description
1 polymer ?
#
loop_
_entity_poly.entity_id
_entity_poly.type
_entity_poly.pdbx_seq_one_letter_code
_entity_poly.pdbx_strand_id
1 'polypeptide(L)'
;MRTAKTMKNRGKQFWGCSKYENGVEEGGCNFFKWCTDVGIEESGSYMKTEGKKESLVMNEEMESIRKMIVKLHISVFSVQKWMKGLILLVFVLCVIEIILVAMLIGMG
;
A
#
# COMPACT_ATOMS: atom_id res chain seq x y z
N MET A 1 0.04 -7.44 -28.24
CA MET A 1 1.19 -6.66 -28.74
C MET A 1 0.94 -6.35 -30.22
N ARG A 2 1.19 -5.12 -30.66
CA ARG A 2 0.99 -4.66 -32.05
C ARG A 2 2.25 -3.93 -32.52
N THR A 3 2.52 -3.92 -33.83
CA THR A 3 3.66 -3.20 -34.41
C THR A 3 3.18 -1.95 -35.11
N ALA A 4 3.80 -0.81 -34.84
CA ALA A 4 3.46 0.46 -35.46
C ALA A 4 3.85 0.45 -36.94
N LYS A 5 2.91 0.91 -37.78
CA LYS A 5 3.05 1.00 -39.25
C LYS A 5 3.30 2.43 -39.74
N THR A 6 3.09 3.42 -38.88
CA THR A 6 3.36 4.84 -39.20
C THR A 6 4.83 5.02 -39.54
N MET A 7 5.14 5.79 -40.59
CA MET A 7 6.51 5.98 -41.09
C MET A 7 7.52 6.29 -39.97
N LYS A 8 7.19 7.21 -39.06
CA LYS A 8 8.07 7.62 -37.94
C LYS A 8 8.35 6.52 -36.90
N ASN A 9 7.45 5.57 -36.73
CA ASN A 9 7.54 4.54 -35.68
C ASN A 9 7.56 3.12 -36.23
N ARG A 10 7.85 2.97 -37.54
CA ARG A 10 7.75 1.69 -38.24
C ARG A 10 8.62 0.65 -37.56
N GLY A 11 8.03 -0.50 -37.21
CA GLY A 11 8.73 -1.60 -36.55
C GLY A 11 8.72 -1.56 -35.02
N LYS A 12 8.40 -0.43 -34.38
CA LYS A 12 8.28 -0.36 -32.92
C LYS A 12 7.04 -1.11 -32.44
N GLN A 13 7.16 -1.87 -31.36
CA GLN A 13 6.04 -2.61 -30.79
C GLN A 13 5.34 -1.82 -29.68
N PHE A 14 4.03 -2.00 -29.55
CA PHE A 14 3.20 -1.36 -28.53
C PHE A 14 2.09 -2.28 -28.03
N TRP A 15 1.65 -2.04 -26.81
CA TRP A 15 0.41 -2.55 -26.24
C TRP A 15 -0.73 -1.60 -26.60
N GLY A 16 -1.80 -2.14 -27.16
CA GLY A 16 -3.02 -1.40 -27.46
C GLY A 16 -4.24 -2.21 -27.04
N CYS A 17 -5.38 -1.54 -26.84
CA CYS A 17 -6.60 -2.26 -26.48
C CYS A 17 -7.02 -3.23 -27.59
N SER A 18 -7.45 -4.44 -27.21
CA SER A 18 -7.99 -5.42 -28.15
C SER A 18 -9.28 -4.92 -28.82
N LYS A 19 -10.12 -4.19 -28.08
CA LYS A 19 -11.37 -3.56 -28.55
C LYS A 19 -11.12 -2.14 -29.11
N TYR A 20 -10.13 -2.01 -30.00
CA TYR A 20 -10.03 -0.79 -30.79
C TYR A 20 -11.04 -0.90 -31.92
N GLU A 21 -12.21 -0.28 -31.74
CA GLU A 21 -13.22 -0.19 -32.80
C GLU A 21 -12.80 0.90 -33.79
N ASN A 22 -12.99 0.63 -35.08
CA ASN A 22 -12.45 1.40 -36.19
C ASN A 22 -13.08 2.80 -36.32
N GLY A 23 -12.69 3.72 -35.45
CA GLY A 23 -12.81 5.16 -35.70
C GLY A 23 -14.23 5.71 -35.80
N VAL A 24 -15.22 5.08 -35.18
CA VAL A 24 -16.56 5.65 -35.00
C VAL A 24 -16.91 5.59 -33.53
N GLU A 25 -17.34 6.74 -33.02
CA GLU A 25 -17.68 7.00 -31.63
C GLU A 25 -18.77 6.04 -31.14
N GLU A 26 -18.43 5.15 -30.20
CA GLU A 26 -19.20 4.75 -29.00
C GLU A 26 -18.62 3.44 -28.44
N GLY A 27 -17.70 3.53 -27.46
CA GLY A 27 -17.30 2.39 -26.61
C GLY A 27 -15.91 1.77 -26.83
N GLY A 28 -15.12 2.27 -27.79
CA GLY A 28 -13.75 1.81 -28.04
C GLY A 28 -12.73 2.32 -26.99
N CYS A 29 -11.82 1.45 -26.55
CA CYS A 29 -10.76 1.82 -25.60
C CYS A 29 -9.50 2.32 -26.31
N ASN A 30 -9.01 3.49 -25.89
CA ASN A 30 -7.85 4.19 -26.47
C ASN A 30 -6.53 3.90 -25.74
N PHE A 31 -6.43 2.77 -25.04
CA PHE A 31 -5.19 2.39 -24.37
C PHE A 31 -4.07 2.18 -25.38
N PHE A 32 -2.93 2.86 -25.16
CA PHE A 32 -1.71 2.77 -25.95
C PHE A 32 -0.48 2.89 -25.04
N LYS A 33 0.48 1.97 -25.17
CA LYS A 33 1.77 2.00 -24.44
C LYS A 33 2.87 1.35 -25.28
N TRP A 34 3.98 2.05 -25.54
CA TRP A 34 5.13 1.45 -26.21
C TRP A 34 5.68 0.24 -25.43
N CYS A 35 6.02 -0.82 -26.15
CA CYS A 35 6.92 -1.86 -25.64
C CYS A 35 8.31 -1.22 -25.71
N THR A 36 8.73 -0.53 -24.65
CA THR A 36 10.13 -0.09 -24.56
C THR A 36 10.99 -1.34 -24.50
N ASP A 37 11.83 -1.51 -25.52
CA ASP A 37 12.79 -2.60 -25.56
C ASP A 37 13.67 -2.54 -24.32
N VAL A 38 13.85 -3.69 -23.68
CA VAL A 38 14.87 -3.90 -22.66
C VAL A 38 16.22 -3.81 -23.39
N GLY A 39 16.75 -2.59 -23.53
CA GLY A 39 18.05 -2.34 -24.13
C GLY A 39 18.03 -1.21 -25.16
N ILE A 40 18.94 -0.27 -24.95
CA ILE A 40 19.32 0.84 -25.85
C ILE A 40 18.42 2.08 -25.71
N GLU A 41 18.63 2.75 -24.58
CA GLU A 41 18.39 4.18 -24.44
C GLU A 41 19.50 4.92 -25.19
N GLU A 42 19.23 5.50 -26.36
CA GLU A 42 19.94 6.71 -26.78
C GLU A 42 19.00 7.62 -27.59
N SER A 43 19.06 8.90 -27.22
CA SER A 43 18.66 10.08 -28.00
C SER A 43 17.16 10.44 -28.09
N GLY A 44 16.77 11.35 -27.19
CA GLY A 44 16.03 12.55 -27.59
C GLY A 44 14.55 12.68 -27.18
N SER A 45 14.28 12.90 -25.89
CA SER A 45 13.48 14.06 -25.41
C SER A 45 13.44 14.06 -23.87
N TYR A 46 14.27 14.92 -23.31
CA TYR A 46 14.21 15.34 -21.92
C TYR A 46 12.83 15.98 -21.66
N MET A 47 12.22 15.67 -20.50
CA MET A 47 10.98 16.26 -19.98
C MET A 47 9.62 15.53 -20.29
N LYS A 48 9.51 14.24 -19.91
CA LYS A 48 8.23 13.67 -19.39
C LYS A 48 8.40 12.40 -18.51
N THR A 49 9.56 12.25 -17.88
CA THR A 49 9.94 11.02 -17.16
C THR A 49 9.85 11.14 -15.64
N GLU A 50 9.94 12.36 -15.07
CA GLU A 50 9.90 12.59 -13.63
C GLU A 50 8.51 12.34 -13.03
N GLY A 51 7.45 13.02 -13.49
CA GLY A 51 6.12 12.91 -12.87
C GLY A 51 5.48 11.50 -12.90
N LYS A 52 5.86 10.63 -13.85
CA LYS A 52 5.37 9.24 -13.90
C LYS A 52 6.15 8.30 -13.00
N LYS A 53 7.47 8.52 -12.85
CA LYS A 53 8.29 7.76 -11.89
C LYS A 53 7.94 8.18 -10.46
N GLU A 54 7.77 9.48 -10.21
CA GLU A 54 7.30 10.01 -8.93
C GLU A 54 5.92 9.48 -8.58
N SER A 55 4.95 9.45 -9.50
CA SER A 55 3.62 8.88 -9.25
C SER A 55 3.66 7.38 -8.88
N LEU A 56 4.54 6.59 -9.50
CA LEU A 56 4.68 5.17 -9.19
C LEU A 56 5.39 4.96 -7.85
N VAL A 57 6.47 5.69 -7.61
CA VAL A 57 7.21 5.68 -6.34
C VAL A 57 6.29 6.12 -5.18
N MET A 58 5.52 7.18 -5.37
CA MET A 58 4.53 7.64 -4.37
C MET A 58 3.45 6.60 -4.11
N ASN A 59 2.97 5.88 -5.13
CA ASN A 59 1.96 4.84 -4.92
C ASN A 59 2.53 3.62 -4.18
N GLU A 60 3.76 3.21 -4.49
CA GLU A 60 4.48 2.14 -3.79
C GLU A 60 4.83 2.52 -2.34
N GLU A 61 5.29 3.74 -2.10
CA GLU A 61 5.56 4.29 -0.76
C GLU A 61 4.28 4.36 0.07
N MET A 62 3.18 4.84 -0.51
CA MET A 62 1.88 4.90 0.19
C MET A 62 1.33 3.50 0.51
N GLU A 63 1.57 2.50 -0.34
CA GLU A 63 1.20 1.11 -0.05
C GLU A 63 2.06 0.54 1.10
N SER A 64 3.35 0.84 1.11
CA SER A 64 4.28 0.44 2.18
C SER A 64 3.90 1.08 3.53
N ILE A 65 3.60 2.38 3.53
CA ILE A 65 3.13 3.12 4.69
C ILE A 65 1.82 2.53 5.22
N ARG A 66 0.84 2.24 4.35
CA ARG A 66 -0.42 1.60 4.75
C ARG A 66 -0.19 0.25 5.44
N LYS A 67 0.70 -0.59 4.91
CA LYS A 67 1.05 -1.88 5.53
C LYS A 67 1.68 -1.70 6.91
N MET A 68 2.56 -0.71 7.08
CA MET A 68 3.14 -0.39 8.39
C MET A 68 2.08 0.09 9.39
N ILE A 69 1.17 0.97 8.96
CA ILE A 69 0.08 1.46 9.82
C ILE A 69 -0.82 0.31 10.28
N VAL A 70 -1.21 -0.61 9.40
CA VAL A 70 -2.04 -1.77 9.76
C VAL A 70 -1.31 -2.68 10.76
N LYS A 71 -0.02 -2.98 10.51
CA LYS A 71 0.79 -3.77 11.44
C LYS A 71 0.88 -3.12 12.82
N LEU A 72 1.12 -1.82 12.86
CA LEU A 72 1.18 -1.05 14.11
C LEU A 72 -0.17 -1.08 14.84
N HIS A 73 -1.27 -0.86 14.12
CA HIS A 73 -2.61 -0.86 14.71
C HIS A 73 -2.98 -2.20 15.35
N ILE A 74 -2.64 -3.32 14.70
CA ILE A 74 -2.84 -4.67 15.25
C ILE A 74 -2.00 -4.89 16.51
N SER A 75 -0.72 -4.50 16.48
CA SER A 75 0.18 -4.62 17.63
C SER A 75 -0.32 -3.80 18.82
N VAL A 76 -0.71 -2.54 18.59
CA VAL A 76 -1.26 -1.64 19.61
C VAL A 76 -2.54 -2.21 20.21
N PHE A 77 -3.46 -2.73 19.39
CA PHE A 77 -4.70 -3.33 19.89
C PHE A 77 -4.44 -4.56 20.78
N SER A 78 -3.48 -5.40 20.38
CA SER A 78 -3.05 -6.53 21.19
C SER A 78 -2.53 -6.07 22.54
N VAL A 79 -1.54 -5.16 22.56
CA VAL A 79 -0.94 -4.63 23.79
C VAL A 79 -1.99 -3.99 24.69
N GLN A 80 -2.91 -3.19 24.12
CA GLN A 80 -3.99 -2.57 24.87
C GLN A 80 -4.89 -3.60 25.56
N LYS A 81 -5.21 -4.72 24.90
CA LYS A 81 -6.01 -5.79 25.49
C LYS A 81 -5.27 -6.46 26.66
N TRP A 82 -3.99 -6.76 26.48
CA TRP A 82 -3.16 -7.33 27.55
C TRP A 82 -3.01 -6.38 28.73
N MET A 83 -2.75 -5.09 28.48
CA MET A 83 -2.63 -4.07 29.53
C MET A 83 -3.91 -3.95 30.36
N LYS A 84 -5.09 -3.94 29.73
CA LYS A 84 -6.37 -3.91 30.46
C LYS A 84 -6.52 -5.13 31.38
N GLY A 85 -6.12 -6.31 30.91
CA GLY A 85 -6.12 -7.53 31.72
C GLY A 85 -5.16 -7.45 32.92
N LEU A 86 -3.94 -6.95 32.68
CA LEU A 86 -2.94 -6.76 33.75
C LEU A 86 -3.40 -5.75 34.80
N ILE A 87 -4.00 -4.63 34.38
CA ILE A 87 -4.54 -3.61 35.29
C ILE A 87 -5.63 -4.20 36.17
N LEU A 88 -6.55 -4.99 35.59
CA LEU A 88 -7.61 -5.65 36.35
C LEU A 88 -7.05 -6.66 37.36
N LEU A 89 -6.05 -7.44 36.96
CA LEU A 89 -5.39 -8.42 37.85
C LEU A 89 -4.72 -7.73 39.04
N VAL A 90 -3.95 -6.66 38.79
CA VAL A 90 -3.29 -5.89 39.85
C VAL A 90 -4.32 -5.31 40.82
N PHE A 91 -5.42 -4.76 40.30
CA PHE A 91 -6.51 -4.24 41.14
C PHE A 91 -7.08 -5.30 42.07
N VAL A 92 -7.36 -6.51 41.56
CA VAL A 92 -7.87 -7.62 42.37
C VAL A 92 -6.86 -8.04 43.45
N LEU A 93 -5.57 -8.15 43.10
CA LEU A 93 -4.53 -8.48 44.08
C LEU A 93 -4.45 -7.42 45.18
N CYS A 94 -4.49 -6.13 44.83
CA CYS A 94 -4.51 -5.05 45.82
C CYS A 94 -5.70 -5.14 46.77
N VAL A 95 -6.90 -5.47 46.27
CA VAL A 95 -8.10 -5.64 47.10
C VAL A 95 -7.95 -6.82 48.05
N ILE A 96 -7.41 -7.95 47.58
CA ILE A 96 -7.16 -9.14 48.41
C ILE A 96 -6.18 -8.79 49.53
N GLU A 97 -5.06 -8.13 49.21
CA GLU A 97 -4.08 -7.68 50.21
C GLU A 97 -4.73 -6.78 51.27
N ILE A 98 -5.55 -5.81 50.87
CA ILE A 98 -6.27 -4.93 51.80
C ILE A 98 -7.20 -5.73 52.73
N ILE A 99 -7.94 -6.71 52.19
CA ILE A 99 -8.83 -7.56 53.00
C ILE A 99 -8.03 -8.39 53.99
N LEU A 100 -6.92 -9.00 53.57
CA LEU A 100 -6.06 -9.79 54.45
C LEU A 100 -5.50 -8.96 55.60
N VAL A 101 -5.01 -7.74 55.30
CA VAL A 101 -4.53 -6.80 56.32
C VAL A 101 -5.65 -6.41 57.28
N ALA A 102 -6.85 -6.11 56.78
CA ALA A 102 -8.00 -5.77 57.61
C ALA A 102 -8.40 -6.92 58.55
N MET A 103 -8.39 -8.16 58.05
CA MET A 103 -8.65 -9.35 58.87
C MET A 103 -7.58 -9.54 59.95
N LEU A 104 -6.30 -9.38 59.63
CA LEU A 104 -5.20 -9.50 60.60
C LEU A 104 -5.30 -8.47 61.71
N ILE A 105 -5.64 -7.21 61.39
CA ILE A 105 -5.79 -6.14 62.38
C ILE A 105 -7.05 -6.35 63.23
N GLY A 106 -8.17 -6.78 62.63
CA GLY A 106 -9.42 -7.00 63.36
C GLY A 106 -9.44 -8.24 64.26
N MET A 107 -8.45 -9.13 64.13
CA MET A 107 -8.24 -10.29 65.00
C MET A 107 -7.34 -10.00 66.21
N GLY A 108 -6.77 -8.78 66.30
CA GLY A 108 -5.86 -8.35 67.37
C GLY A 108 -6.50 -7.56 68.49
#